data_AF-A0A149U229-F1
#
_entry.id   AF-A0A149U229-F1
#
_cell.length_a   1.000
_cell.length_b   1.000
_cell.length_c   1.000
_cell.angle_alpha   90.00
_cell.angle_beta   90.00
_cell.angle_gamma   90.00
#
_symmetry.space_group_name_H-M   'P 1'
#
loop_
_entity.id
_entity.type
_entity.pdbx_description
1 polymer ?
#
loop_
_entity_poly.entity_id
_entity_poly.type
_entity_poly.pdbx_seq_one_letter_code
_entity_poly.pdbx_strand_id
1 'polypeptide(L)'
;MAIPDSPVTLNDTTIKAFQTDGVTVVRGVFTAWIEALRAGMDATMATPSPLERSYHPEGSAPFFRDLCNWQRIPQFRNFVEHSPAGAVAAQLMQAQEVRFFHDHELVKEPGTTLVTPWHQDSPYYCVTGEKTLSLWIPLDPVAKEQCLECVAGSHHWGITHRPRRFDGSRLYEDDSMPEMPDIDANRDLYTIRSWDLAPGDAIAFDFRIIHGAPATTSNTQRRRVFSARWVGDNARFADRGGKGSPPFPHVSLKDGDLLDGPDFPMIYKVAS
;
A
#
# COMPACT_ATOMS: atom_id res chain seq x y z
N MET A 1 -27.67 -4.42 0.79
CA MET A 1 -26.60 -4.82 1.74
C MET A 1 -26.48 -3.72 2.77
N ALA A 2 -26.56 -4.06 4.05
CA ALA A 2 -26.51 -3.06 5.12
C ALA A 2 -25.09 -2.50 5.25
N ILE A 3 -24.95 -1.18 5.17
CA ILE A 3 -23.72 -0.45 5.47
C ILE A 3 -23.45 -0.66 6.98
N PRO A 4 -22.22 -1.01 7.41
CA PRO A 4 -21.94 -1.36 8.80
C PRO A 4 -22.29 -0.24 9.79
N ASP A 5 -22.74 -0.65 10.98
CA ASP A 5 -23.10 0.20 12.11
C ASP A 5 -21.94 1.10 12.59
N SER A 6 -22.18 2.41 12.53
CA SER A 6 -21.34 3.54 12.96
C SER A 6 -20.02 3.76 12.18
N PRO A 7 -19.91 4.87 11.41
CA PRO A 7 -18.67 5.17 10.68
C PRO A 7 -17.54 5.51 11.66
N VAL A 8 -16.38 4.87 11.49
CA VAL A 8 -15.14 5.28 12.18
C VAL A 8 -14.88 6.74 11.82
N THR A 9 -14.91 7.65 12.80
CA THR A 9 -14.53 9.05 12.61
C THR A 9 -13.09 9.26 13.07
N LEU A 10 -12.22 9.67 12.14
CA LEU A 10 -10.85 10.04 12.45
C LEU A 10 -10.83 11.45 13.04
N ASN A 11 -9.91 11.72 13.96
CA ASN A 11 -9.73 13.06 14.47
C ASN A 11 -9.06 13.97 13.41
N ASP A 12 -9.31 15.28 13.52
CA ASP A 12 -8.78 16.28 12.59
C ASP A 12 -7.25 16.30 12.52
N THR A 13 -6.57 15.94 13.60
CA THR A 13 -5.09 15.90 13.63
C THR A 13 -4.56 14.81 12.72
N THR A 14 -5.15 13.61 12.74
CA THR A 14 -4.80 12.49 11.86
C THR A 14 -5.08 12.83 10.40
N ILE A 15 -6.23 13.45 10.11
CA ILE A 15 -6.59 13.89 8.75
C ILE A 15 -5.61 14.95 8.26
N LYS A 16 -5.34 15.98 9.07
CA LYS A 16 -4.42 17.07 8.73
C LYS A 16 -2.99 16.57 8.53
N ALA A 17 -2.53 15.61 9.34
CA ALA A 17 -1.23 14.98 9.19
C ALA A 17 -1.13 14.28 7.83
N PHE A 18 -2.13 13.49 7.43
CA PHE A 18 -2.13 12.88 6.10
C PHE A 18 -2.15 13.91 4.97
N GLN A 19 -2.96 14.97 5.06
CA GLN A 19 -3.02 16.00 4.02
C GLN A 19 -1.69 16.77 3.87
N THR A 20 -1.01 17.04 4.99
CA THR A 20 0.22 17.85 5.03
C THR A 20 1.47 17.01 4.75
N ASP A 21 1.62 15.90 5.48
CA ASP A 21 2.81 15.03 5.43
C ASP A 21 2.65 13.92 4.38
N GLY A 22 1.45 13.69 3.85
CA GLY A 22 1.11 12.61 2.92
C GLY A 22 1.12 11.22 3.57
N VAL A 23 1.40 11.16 4.86
CA VAL A 23 1.45 9.94 5.67
C VAL A 23 0.92 10.20 7.08
N THR A 24 0.18 9.24 7.63
CA THR A 24 -0.20 9.24 9.04
C THR A 24 -0.35 7.81 9.57
N VAL A 25 -0.37 7.66 10.89
CA VAL A 25 -0.78 6.41 11.53
C VAL A 25 -2.26 6.48 11.95
N VAL A 26 -2.99 5.40 11.73
CA VAL A 26 -4.35 5.17 12.18
C VAL A 26 -4.31 4.05 13.22
N ARG A 27 -4.78 4.32 14.44
CA ARG A 27 -4.58 3.44 15.60
C ARG A 27 -5.81 2.58 15.88
N GLY A 28 -5.61 1.26 16.00
CA GLY A 28 -6.61 0.28 16.46
C GLY A 28 -7.87 0.09 15.59
N VAL A 29 -7.99 0.80 14.46
CA VAL A 29 -9.21 0.78 13.63
C VAL A 29 -9.48 -0.61 13.04
N PHE A 30 -8.44 -1.40 12.79
CA PHE A 30 -8.56 -2.70 12.15
C PHE A 30 -8.44 -3.88 13.11
N THR A 31 -8.48 -3.66 14.44
CA THR A 31 -8.29 -4.73 15.43
C THR A 31 -9.25 -5.92 15.22
N ALA A 32 -10.53 -5.65 14.92
CA ALA A 32 -11.53 -6.69 14.65
C ALA A 32 -11.28 -7.49 13.36
N TRP A 33 -10.38 -7.03 12.49
CA TRP A 33 -10.11 -7.62 11.18
C TRP A 33 -8.83 -8.46 11.15
N ILE A 34 -8.00 -8.39 12.18
CA ILE A 34 -6.66 -9.00 12.18
C ILE A 34 -6.71 -10.51 12.00
N GLU A 35 -7.55 -11.23 12.73
CA GLU A 35 -7.62 -12.69 12.61
C GLU A 35 -8.13 -13.15 11.24
N ALA A 36 -9.09 -12.42 10.66
CA ALA A 36 -9.56 -12.71 9.31
C ALA A 36 -8.44 -12.48 8.28
N LEU A 37 -7.72 -11.36 8.37
CA LEU A 37 -6.60 -11.08 7.48
C LEU A 37 -5.44 -12.08 7.65
N ARG A 38 -5.16 -12.55 8.88
CA ARG A 38 -4.17 -13.62 9.13
C ARG A 38 -4.58 -14.92 8.44
N ALA A 39 -5.84 -15.32 8.59
CA ALA A 39 -6.35 -16.52 7.91
C ALA A 39 -6.31 -16.37 6.37
N GLY A 40 -6.60 -15.18 5.84
CA GLY A 40 -6.44 -14.88 4.41
C GLY A 40 -4.98 -14.96 3.93
N MET A 41 -4.05 -14.45 4.73
CA MET A 41 -2.61 -14.53 4.47
C MET A 41 -2.13 -15.99 4.41
N ASP A 42 -2.52 -16.79 5.39
CA ASP A 42 -2.14 -18.20 5.45
C ASP A 42 -2.74 -18.99 4.25
N ALA A 43 -3.99 -18.70 3.87
CA ALA A 43 -4.60 -19.29 2.68
C ALA A 43 -3.91 -18.87 1.37
N THR A 44 -3.46 -17.61 1.28
CA THR A 44 -2.71 -17.10 0.12
C THR A 44 -1.35 -17.77 0.01
N MET A 45 -0.63 -17.94 1.11
CA MET A 45 0.66 -18.63 1.13
C MET A 45 0.52 -20.13 0.83
N ALA A 46 -0.57 -20.77 1.26
CA ALA A 46 -0.83 -22.18 0.97
C ALA A 46 -1.14 -22.42 -0.52
N THR A 47 -1.81 -21.46 -1.17
CA THR A 47 -2.14 -21.51 -2.59
C THR A 47 -1.87 -20.14 -3.23
N PRO A 48 -0.61 -19.85 -3.61
CA PRO A 48 -0.27 -18.55 -4.18
C PRO A 48 -0.90 -18.30 -5.55
N SER A 49 -1.06 -17.05 -5.91
CA SER A 49 -1.64 -16.63 -7.18
C SER A 49 -0.60 -16.67 -8.31
N PRO A 50 -1.01 -16.56 -9.59
CA PRO A 50 -0.08 -16.37 -10.71
C PRO A 50 0.74 -15.06 -10.63
N LEU A 51 0.35 -14.11 -9.78
CA LEU A 51 1.03 -12.83 -9.56
C LEU A 51 2.01 -12.87 -8.37
N GLU A 52 2.19 -14.02 -7.74
CA GLU A 52 3.17 -14.23 -6.68
C GLU A 52 4.61 -13.92 -7.18
N ARG A 53 5.39 -13.17 -6.39
CA ARG A 53 6.74 -12.67 -6.73
C ARG A 53 7.65 -12.64 -5.49
N SER A 54 7.76 -13.76 -4.80
CA SER A 54 8.60 -13.96 -3.61
C SER A 54 10.08 -13.96 -3.96
N TYR A 55 10.90 -13.55 -2.98
CA TYR A 55 12.35 -13.60 -3.07
C TYR A 55 12.92 -14.67 -2.15
N HIS A 56 13.86 -15.45 -2.68
CA HIS A 56 14.61 -16.49 -1.98
C HIS A 56 16.13 -16.27 -2.16
N PRO A 57 16.68 -15.17 -1.63
CA PRO A 57 18.11 -14.89 -1.73
C PRO A 57 18.94 -15.92 -0.96
N GLU A 58 20.11 -16.27 -1.49
CA GLU A 58 21.07 -17.12 -0.79
C GLU A 58 21.54 -16.44 0.51
N GLY A 59 21.59 -17.19 1.61
CA GLY A 59 22.04 -16.68 2.91
C GLY A 59 21.05 -15.75 3.63
N SER A 60 19.80 -15.63 3.18
CA SER A 60 18.76 -14.83 3.85
C SER A 60 17.42 -15.54 3.87
N ALA A 61 16.60 -15.26 4.88
CA ALA A 61 15.26 -15.83 4.96
C ALA A 61 14.34 -15.31 3.83
N PRO A 62 13.35 -16.11 3.40
CA PRO A 62 12.43 -15.76 2.33
C PRO A 62 11.63 -14.48 2.61
N PHE A 63 11.28 -13.79 1.52
CA PHE A 63 10.29 -12.72 1.53
C PHE A 63 9.17 -13.07 0.56
N PHE A 64 8.05 -13.55 1.11
CA PHE A 64 6.87 -13.88 0.33
C PHE A 64 6.11 -12.63 -0.09
N ARG A 65 5.69 -12.59 -1.36
CA ARG A 65 4.84 -11.53 -1.89
C ARG A 65 3.84 -12.02 -2.91
N ASP A 66 2.62 -11.55 -2.79
CA ASP A 66 1.54 -11.78 -3.73
C ASP A 66 0.66 -10.53 -3.81
N LEU A 67 -0.18 -10.41 -4.84
CA LEU A 67 -1.04 -9.24 -5.02
C LEU A 67 -2.30 -9.58 -5.81
N CYS A 68 -3.32 -8.72 -5.68
CA CYS A 68 -4.64 -8.88 -6.31
C CYS A 68 -5.37 -10.17 -5.90
N ASN A 69 -5.30 -10.54 -4.62
CA ASN A 69 -5.94 -11.72 -4.08
C ASN A 69 -7.31 -11.46 -3.47
N TRP A 70 -7.73 -10.19 -3.36
CA TRP A 70 -8.95 -9.82 -2.66
C TRP A 70 -10.21 -10.53 -3.18
N GLN A 71 -10.32 -10.77 -4.50
CA GLN A 71 -11.46 -11.48 -5.07
C GLN A 71 -11.40 -12.99 -4.84
N ARG A 72 -10.20 -13.55 -4.74
CA ARG A 72 -9.93 -14.99 -4.63
C ARG A 72 -10.01 -15.49 -3.20
N ILE A 73 -9.61 -14.64 -2.24
CA ILE A 73 -9.51 -14.97 -0.83
C ILE A 73 -10.71 -14.34 -0.09
N PRO A 74 -11.69 -15.15 0.39
CA PRO A 74 -12.92 -14.63 0.99
C PRO A 74 -12.69 -13.65 2.15
N GLN A 75 -11.62 -13.85 2.93
CA GLN A 75 -11.26 -12.99 4.05
C GLN A 75 -10.85 -11.58 3.59
N PHE A 76 -10.07 -11.49 2.50
CA PHE A 76 -9.66 -10.21 1.92
C PHE A 76 -10.84 -9.53 1.24
N ARG A 77 -11.71 -10.27 0.52
CA ARG A 77 -12.97 -9.74 -0.02
C ARG A 77 -13.81 -9.09 1.07
N ASN A 78 -14.01 -9.84 2.17
CA ASN A 78 -14.80 -9.37 3.30
C ASN A 78 -14.21 -8.09 3.91
N PHE A 79 -12.88 -8.01 4.04
CA PHE A 79 -12.22 -6.78 4.49
C PHE A 79 -12.46 -5.60 3.54
N VAL A 80 -12.27 -5.81 2.23
CA VAL A 80 -12.45 -4.75 1.24
C VAL A 80 -13.89 -4.21 1.24
N GLU A 81 -14.87 -5.10 1.30
CA GLU A 81 -16.29 -4.74 1.16
C GLU A 81 -16.93 -4.23 2.46
N HIS A 82 -16.48 -4.71 3.63
CA HIS A 82 -17.22 -4.50 4.89
C HIS A 82 -16.39 -3.88 6.02
N SER A 83 -15.08 -3.68 5.85
CA SER A 83 -14.27 -2.99 6.86
C SER A 83 -14.45 -1.48 6.81
N PRO A 84 -14.05 -0.74 7.86
CA PRO A 84 -14.08 0.72 7.83
C PRO A 84 -13.02 1.34 6.89
N ALA A 85 -12.22 0.53 6.18
CA ALA A 85 -11.11 1.02 5.35
C ALA A 85 -11.54 2.03 4.29
N GLY A 86 -12.68 1.81 3.61
CA GLY A 86 -13.22 2.76 2.63
C GLY A 86 -13.55 4.13 3.26
N ALA A 87 -14.18 4.14 4.43
CA ALA A 87 -14.53 5.37 5.16
C ALA A 87 -13.30 6.09 5.72
N VAL A 88 -12.31 5.32 6.21
CA VAL A 88 -10.99 5.85 6.65
C VAL A 88 -10.28 6.51 5.47
N ALA A 89 -10.21 5.83 4.32
CA ALA A 89 -9.59 6.34 3.11
C ALA A 89 -10.31 7.62 2.62
N ALA A 90 -11.64 7.67 2.67
CA ALA A 90 -12.42 8.84 2.29
C ALA A 90 -12.07 10.06 3.15
N GLN A 91 -12.02 9.90 4.47
CA GLN A 91 -11.66 10.98 5.40
C GLN A 91 -10.22 11.46 5.20
N LEU A 92 -9.27 10.54 5.07
CA LEU A 92 -7.87 10.88 4.90
C LEU A 92 -7.62 11.59 3.57
N MET A 93 -8.18 11.08 2.46
CA MET A 93 -8.03 11.68 1.13
C MET A 93 -8.95 12.89 0.91
N GLN A 94 -9.87 13.17 1.83
CA GLN A 94 -10.96 14.14 1.64
C GLN A 94 -11.77 13.84 0.36
N ALA A 95 -12.06 12.57 0.11
CA ALA A 95 -12.75 12.08 -1.09
C ALA A 95 -14.26 11.95 -0.86
N GLN A 96 -15.05 12.21 -1.90
CA GLN A 96 -16.50 11.96 -1.89
C GLN A 96 -16.81 10.50 -2.24
N GLU A 97 -15.98 9.91 -3.09
CA GLU A 97 -16.07 8.53 -3.56
C GLU A 97 -14.73 7.84 -3.37
N VAL A 98 -14.76 6.57 -2.94
CA VAL A 98 -13.56 5.75 -2.77
C VAL A 98 -13.76 4.39 -3.41
N ARG A 99 -12.78 4.01 -4.22
CA ARG A 99 -12.70 2.72 -4.89
C ARG A 99 -11.53 1.91 -4.36
N PHE A 100 -11.72 0.61 -4.30
CA PHE A 100 -10.62 -0.30 -4.06
C PHE A 100 -9.80 -0.47 -5.33
N PHE A 101 -8.47 -0.40 -5.21
CA PHE A 101 -7.56 -0.56 -6.34
C PHE A 101 -6.98 -1.97 -6.39
N HIS A 102 -6.20 -2.36 -5.38
CA HIS A 102 -5.73 -3.74 -5.20
C HIS A 102 -5.09 -3.97 -3.82
N ASP A 103 -4.90 -5.23 -3.45
CA ASP A 103 -4.17 -5.70 -2.27
C ASP A 103 -2.73 -6.14 -2.59
N HIS A 104 -1.84 -6.04 -1.60
CA HIS A 104 -0.53 -6.70 -1.56
C HIS A 104 -0.41 -7.50 -0.26
N GLU A 105 0.07 -8.73 -0.40
CA GLU A 105 0.42 -9.59 0.72
C GLU A 105 1.94 -9.60 0.84
N LEU A 106 2.48 -9.23 1.99
CA LEU A 106 3.91 -9.13 2.22
C LEU A 106 4.28 -9.89 3.50
N VAL A 107 5.10 -10.94 3.37
CA VAL A 107 5.52 -11.75 4.53
C VAL A 107 7.03 -11.89 4.55
N LYS A 108 7.65 -11.20 5.52
CA LYS A 108 9.09 -11.31 5.80
C LYS A 108 9.29 -12.35 6.90
N GLU A 109 10.03 -13.42 6.60
CA GLU A 109 10.42 -14.41 7.61
C GLU A 109 11.54 -13.88 8.53
N PRO A 110 11.63 -14.37 9.79
CA PRO A 110 12.73 -14.03 10.69
C PRO A 110 14.11 -14.21 10.01
N GLY A 111 15.00 -13.23 10.16
CA GLY A 111 16.35 -13.29 9.57
C GLY A 111 16.43 -12.92 8.08
N THR A 112 15.38 -12.34 7.49
CA THR A 112 15.51 -11.78 6.13
C THR A 112 16.38 -10.52 6.13
N THR A 113 17.36 -10.49 5.24
CA THR A 113 18.28 -9.35 5.05
C THR A 113 17.77 -8.36 4.02
N LEU A 114 16.62 -8.65 3.38
CA LEU A 114 16.08 -7.83 2.30
C LEU A 114 15.55 -6.50 2.83
N VAL A 115 16.15 -5.42 2.34
CA VAL A 115 15.65 -4.04 2.44
C VAL A 115 14.58 -3.84 1.37
N THR A 116 13.54 -3.08 1.69
CA THR A 116 12.68 -2.48 0.66
C THR A 116 13.28 -1.12 0.31
N PRO A 117 13.85 -0.93 -0.89
CA PRO A 117 14.49 0.33 -1.25
C PRO A 117 13.52 1.52 -1.19
N TRP A 118 14.06 2.72 -1.04
CA TRP A 118 13.29 3.95 -1.18
C TRP A 118 12.64 4.03 -2.56
N HIS A 119 11.33 4.20 -2.61
CA HIS A 119 10.56 4.29 -3.85
C HIS A 119 9.27 5.10 -3.65
N GLN A 120 8.65 5.47 -4.77
CA GLN A 120 7.25 5.89 -4.82
C GLN A 120 6.44 4.76 -5.45
N ASP A 121 5.19 4.61 -5.04
CA ASP A 121 4.26 3.61 -5.55
C ASP A 121 3.67 4.00 -6.91
N SER A 122 3.35 5.29 -7.07
CA SER A 122 2.68 5.84 -8.26
C SER A 122 3.30 5.52 -9.63
N PRO A 123 4.64 5.46 -9.83
CA PRO A 123 5.20 5.11 -11.14
C PRO A 123 5.01 3.64 -11.51
N TYR A 124 4.78 2.74 -10.54
CA TYR A 124 4.51 1.34 -10.83
C TYR A 124 3.05 1.10 -11.22
N TYR A 125 2.13 1.94 -10.75
CA TYR A 125 0.70 1.64 -10.83
C TYR A 125 0.07 2.15 -12.13
N CYS A 126 -0.95 1.42 -12.60
CA CYS A 126 -1.76 1.76 -13.78
C CYS A 126 -2.87 2.78 -13.44
N VAL A 127 -2.59 3.70 -12.51
CA VAL A 127 -3.53 4.73 -12.08
C VAL A 127 -2.83 6.07 -11.92
N THR A 128 -3.54 7.12 -12.30
CA THR A 128 -3.21 8.51 -11.99
C THR A 128 -4.36 9.14 -11.21
N GLY A 129 -4.03 10.04 -10.28
CA GLY A 129 -5.01 10.71 -9.45
C GLY A 129 -4.35 11.42 -8.29
N GLU A 130 -5.01 12.44 -7.75
CA GLU A 130 -4.51 13.21 -6.61
C GLU A 130 -4.91 12.60 -5.26
N LYS A 131 -6.00 11.83 -5.25
CA LYS A 131 -6.56 11.18 -4.06
C LYS A 131 -6.18 9.70 -4.12
N THR A 132 -5.01 9.38 -3.58
CA THR A 132 -4.50 8.01 -3.53
C THR A 132 -4.07 7.67 -2.12
N LEU A 133 -4.26 6.41 -1.73
CA LEU A 133 -3.94 5.99 -0.38
C LEU A 133 -3.63 4.50 -0.32
N SER A 134 -2.51 4.17 0.30
CA SER A 134 -2.14 2.82 0.73
C SER A 134 -2.35 2.70 2.23
N LEU A 135 -3.14 1.72 2.66
CA LEU A 135 -3.21 1.28 4.05
C LEU A 135 -2.27 0.10 4.23
N TRP A 136 -1.14 0.34 4.90
CA TRP A 136 -0.19 -0.70 5.30
C TRP A 136 -0.59 -1.23 6.68
N ILE A 137 -1.14 -2.44 6.72
CA ILE A 137 -1.76 -3.03 7.93
C ILE A 137 -0.91 -4.21 8.39
N PRO A 138 -0.07 -4.05 9.42
CA PRO A 138 0.67 -5.17 9.96
C PRO A 138 -0.27 -6.13 10.68
N LEU A 139 -0.08 -7.42 10.43
CA LEU A 139 -0.84 -8.48 11.09
C LEU A 139 -0.10 -9.02 12.32
N ASP A 140 1.11 -8.55 12.58
CA ASP A 140 1.98 -8.91 13.70
C ASP A 140 2.53 -7.60 14.31
N PRO A 141 2.96 -7.57 15.58
CA PRO A 141 3.61 -6.38 16.13
C PRO A 141 4.85 -5.99 15.34
N VAL A 142 5.03 -4.69 15.09
CA VAL A 142 6.19 -4.15 14.35
C VAL A 142 6.82 -3.01 15.15
N ALA A 143 8.07 -3.18 15.54
CA ALA A 143 8.86 -2.10 16.17
C ALA A 143 9.20 -1.03 15.13
N LYS A 144 9.28 0.22 15.56
CA LYS A 144 9.55 1.38 14.70
C LYS A 144 10.81 1.19 13.85
N GLU A 145 11.88 0.65 14.41
CA GLU A 145 13.18 0.46 13.74
C GLU A 145 13.12 -0.57 12.60
N GLN A 146 12.02 -1.32 12.50
CA GLN A 146 11.77 -2.38 11.52
C GLN A 146 10.52 -2.10 10.67
N CYS A 147 9.86 -0.97 10.95
CA CYS A 147 8.67 -0.52 10.27
C CYS A 147 9.06 0.22 8.99
N LEU A 148 8.07 0.48 8.14
CA LEU A 148 8.31 1.34 6.99
C LEU A 148 8.66 2.76 7.48
N GLU A 149 9.45 3.45 6.66
CA GLU A 149 9.83 4.84 6.84
C GLU A 149 9.29 5.65 5.66
N CYS A 150 8.78 6.85 5.93
CA CYS A 150 8.22 7.75 4.92
C CYS A 150 8.87 9.14 5.00
N VAL A 151 9.22 9.72 3.86
CA VAL A 151 9.64 11.12 3.78
C VAL A 151 8.39 12.00 3.78
N ALA A 152 8.11 12.66 4.91
CA ALA A 152 6.94 13.51 5.04
C ALA A 152 6.96 14.66 4.02
N GLY A 153 5.81 14.88 3.37
CA GLY A 153 5.60 15.95 2.40
C GLY A 153 6.14 15.67 1.01
N SER A 154 6.77 14.51 0.76
CA SER A 154 7.37 14.23 -0.55
C SER A 154 6.36 14.08 -1.68
N HIS A 155 5.09 13.80 -1.36
CA HIS A 155 3.99 13.74 -2.34
C HIS A 155 3.70 15.10 -2.98
N HIS A 156 4.11 16.20 -2.35
CA HIS A 156 3.99 17.56 -2.87
C HIS A 156 5.16 18.03 -3.73
N TRP A 157 6.23 17.22 -3.88
CA TRP A 157 7.42 17.65 -4.64
C TRP A 157 7.17 17.81 -6.14
N GLY A 158 6.08 17.23 -6.68
CA GLY A 158 5.80 17.26 -8.12
C GLY A 158 6.78 16.44 -8.95
N ILE A 159 7.58 15.57 -8.31
CA ILE A 159 8.58 14.74 -8.95
C ILE A 159 8.16 13.27 -8.83
N THR A 160 8.07 12.60 -9.99
CA THR A 160 7.98 11.15 -10.06
C THR A 160 9.37 10.61 -10.34
N HIS A 161 9.93 9.86 -9.40
CA HIS A 161 11.25 9.24 -9.56
C HIS A 161 11.15 7.91 -10.30
N ARG A 162 12.25 7.55 -10.95
CA ARG A 162 12.41 6.31 -11.70
C ARG A 162 12.08 5.08 -10.84
N PRO A 163 11.10 4.25 -11.23
CA PRO A 163 10.86 2.95 -10.59
C PRO A 163 12.00 1.98 -10.91
N ARG A 164 12.37 1.16 -9.93
CA ARG A 164 13.39 0.12 -10.04
C ARG A 164 12.81 -1.22 -9.61
N ARG A 165 13.23 -2.29 -10.27
CA ARG A 165 13.00 -3.63 -9.74
C ARG A 165 13.91 -3.85 -8.53
N PHE A 166 13.58 -4.82 -7.66
CA PHE A 166 14.41 -5.15 -6.49
C PHE A 166 15.82 -5.60 -6.87
N ASP A 167 16.03 -6.14 -8.08
CA ASP A 167 17.34 -6.50 -8.61
C ASP A 167 18.12 -5.29 -9.16
N GLY A 168 17.57 -4.08 -9.06
CA GLY A 168 18.17 -2.83 -9.54
C GLY A 168 17.99 -2.55 -11.02
N SER A 169 17.40 -3.48 -11.79
CA SER A 169 17.14 -3.29 -13.22
C SER A 169 16.01 -2.28 -13.47
N ARG A 170 16.01 -1.68 -14.67
CA ARG A 170 15.01 -0.69 -15.08
C ARG A 170 13.66 -1.36 -15.31
N LEU A 171 12.58 -0.69 -14.90
CA LEU A 171 11.22 -1.10 -15.26
C LEU A 171 10.90 -0.71 -16.72
N TYR A 172 11.28 0.50 -17.12
CA TYR A 172 11.11 1.05 -18.47
C TYR A 172 12.49 1.26 -19.12
N GLU A 173 12.65 0.83 -20.37
CA GLU A 173 13.93 0.89 -21.09
C GLU A 173 14.33 2.36 -21.34
N ASP A 174 13.38 3.16 -21.83
CA ASP A 174 13.53 4.58 -22.15
C ASP A 174 12.93 5.50 -21.07
N ASP A 175 13.45 5.42 -19.85
CA ASP A 175 12.97 6.25 -18.73
C ASP A 175 13.79 7.53 -18.51
N SER A 176 13.15 8.69 -18.71
CA SER A 176 13.72 10.02 -18.44
C SER A 176 13.45 10.56 -17.02
N MET A 177 12.72 9.82 -16.18
CA MET A 177 12.44 10.22 -14.79
C MET A 177 13.74 10.36 -13.98
N PRO A 178 13.81 11.34 -13.05
CA PRO A 178 14.96 11.51 -12.18
C PRO A 178 15.16 10.28 -11.28
N GLU A 179 16.40 10.02 -10.88
CA GLU A 179 16.70 8.95 -9.92
C GLU A 179 16.20 9.28 -8.52
N MET A 180 15.85 8.25 -7.76
CA MET A 180 15.51 8.39 -6.35
C MET A 180 16.70 9.04 -5.61
N PRO A 181 16.50 10.14 -4.85
CA PRO A 181 17.54 10.69 -3.99
C PRO A 181 18.07 9.65 -3.00
N ASP A 182 19.34 9.76 -2.65
CA ASP A 182 19.96 8.94 -1.62
C ASP A 182 19.50 9.42 -0.23
N ILE A 183 18.33 8.93 0.19
CA ILE A 183 17.71 9.28 1.47
C ILE A 183 18.59 8.85 2.64
N ASP A 184 19.21 7.66 2.57
CA ASP A 184 20.00 7.11 3.67
C ASP A 184 21.30 7.88 3.91
N ALA A 185 21.95 8.37 2.84
CA ALA A 185 23.13 9.23 2.98
C ALA A 185 22.79 10.66 3.45
N ASN A 186 21.54 11.10 3.31
CA ASN A 186 21.14 12.50 3.53
C ASN A 186 19.93 12.63 4.47
N ARG A 187 19.79 11.74 5.45
CA ARG A 187 18.61 11.66 6.34
C ARG A 187 18.28 12.99 7.04
N ASP A 188 19.30 13.77 7.40
CA ASP A 188 19.14 15.07 8.07
C ASP A 188 18.45 16.14 7.21
N LEU A 189 18.36 15.95 5.88
CA LEU A 189 17.63 16.83 4.96
C LEU A 189 16.12 16.56 4.96
N TYR A 190 15.68 15.47 5.58
CA TYR A 190 14.32 14.96 5.45
C TYR A 190 13.63 14.80 6.81
N THR A 191 12.34 15.12 6.84
CA THR A 191 11.49 14.72 7.96
C THR A 191 11.02 13.29 7.72
N ILE A 192 11.70 12.31 8.32
CA ILE A 192 11.35 10.89 8.19
C ILE A 192 10.37 10.47 9.29
N ARG A 193 9.23 9.91 8.88
CA ARG A 193 8.18 9.39 9.77
C ARG A 193 8.20 7.88 9.80
N SER A 194 8.09 7.32 11.00
CA SER A 194 7.91 5.90 11.25
C SER A 194 7.31 5.70 12.66
N TRP A 195 6.69 4.54 12.90
CA TRP A 195 5.94 4.26 14.11
C TRP A 195 6.11 2.81 14.56
N ASP A 196 6.07 2.57 15.87
CA ASP A 196 5.71 1.27 16.43
C ASP A 196 4.24 0.99 16.12
N LEU A 197 3.91 -0.26 15.77
CA LEU A 197 2.56 -0.67 15.41
C LEU A 197 2.15 -1.94 16.13
N ALA A 198 0.96 -1.90 16.69
CA ALA A 198 0.27 -3.09 17.18
C ALA A 198 -0.70 -3.62 16.10
N PRO A 199 -1.03 -4.93 16.09
CA PRO A 199 -2.07 -5.44 15.22
C PRO A 199 -3.38 -4.67 15.40
N GLY A 200 -3.90 -4.14 14.29
CA GLY A 200 -5.08 -3.28 14.23
C GLY A 200 -4.76 -1.82 13.92
N ASP A 201 -3.51 -1.40 14.09
CA ASP A 201 -3.00 -0.15 13.54
C ASP A 201 -2.79 -0.26 12.02
N ALA A 202 -2.68 0.88 11.36
CA ALA A 202 -2.22 0.98 9.97
C ALA A 202 -1.41 2.25 9.77
N ILE A 203 -0.43 2.21 8.87
CA ILE A 203 0.12 3.43 8.29
C ILE A 203 -0.62 3.70 6.99
N ALA A 204 -1.20 4.89 6.89
CA ALA A 204 -1.83 5.38 5.67
C ALA A 204 -0.85 6.34 4.97
N PHE A 205 -0.53 6.10 3.69
CA PHE A 205 0.32 7.00 2.91
C PHE A 205 -0.18 7.16 1.46
N ASP A 206 0.05 8.32 0.87
CA ASP A 206 -0.24 8.61 -0.54
C ASP A 206 0.73 7.86 -1.47
N PHE A 207 0.29 7.43 -2.67
CA PHE A 207 1.15 6.66 -3.59
C PHE A 207 2.42 7.42 -4.04
N ARG A 208 2.44 8.76 -3.90
CA ARG A 208 3.59 9.60 -4.23
C ARG A 208 4.56 9.78 -3.05
N ILE A 209 4.25 9.26 -1.87
CA ILE A 209 5.18 9.28 -0.75
C ILE A 209 6.39 8.41 -1.04
N ILE A 210 7.58 9.01 -0.88
CA ILE A 210 8.84 8.31 -0.88
C ILE A 210 8.92 7.52 0.41
N HIS A 211 8.98 6.20 0.28
CA HIS A 211 9.03 5.32 1.43
C HIS A 211 9.95 4.13 1.17
N GLY A 212 10.47 3.58 2.25
CA GLY A 212 11.34 2.41 2.28
C GLY A 212 11.05 1.59 3.52
N ALA A 213 11.67 0.41 3.62
CA ALA A 213 11.64 -0.35 4.86
C ALA A 213 13.00 -1.03 5.08
N PRO A 214 13.57 -0.94 6.28
CA PRO A 214 14.86 -1.54 6.58
C PRO A 214 14.80 -3.07 6.49
N ALA A 215 15.99 -3.68 6.53
CA ALA A 215 16.10 -5.12 6.71
C ALA A 215 15.58 -5.52 8.09
N THR A 216 15.00 -6.72 8.20
CA THR A 216 14.47 -7.23 9.47
C THR A 216 15.37 -8.34 10.01
N THR A 217 16.69 -8.14 9.97
CA THR A 217 17.69 -9.16 10.36
C THR A 217 17.64 -9.51 11.84
N SER A 218 17.28 -8.55 12.69
CA SER A 218 17.10 -8.73 14.13
C SER A 218 15.74 -9.32 14.52
N ASN A 219 14.83 -9.56 13.56
CA ASN A 219 13.53 -10.16 13.86
C ASN A 219 13.68 -11.64 14.20
N THR A 220 13.09 -11.99 15.34
CA THR A 220 12.88 -13.39 15.77
C THR A 220 11.49 -13.90 15.41
N GLN A 221 10.60 -13.02 14.93
CA GLN A 221 9.22 -13.33 14.57
C GLN A 221 8.93 -12.95 13.12
N ARG A 222 8.02 -13.71 12.49
CA ARG A 222 7.51 -13.43 11.16
C ARG A 222 6.78 -12.09 11.17
N ARG A 223 6.97 -11.30 10.11
CA ARG A 223 6.25 -10.04 9.90
C ARG A 223 5.34 -10.15 8.68
N ARG A 224 4.04 -10.28 8.91
CA ARG A 224 3.01 -10.24 7.86
C ARG A 224 2.39 -8.85 7.77
N VAL A 225 2.12 -8.42 6.55
CA VAL A 225 1.46 -7.15 6.25
C VAL A 225 0.46 -7.39 5.13
N PHE A 226 -0.76 -6.92 5.35
CA PHE A 226 -1.76 -6.76 4.31
C PHE A 226 -1.81 -5.28 3.91
N SER A 227 -1.48 -4.98 2.66
CA SER A 227 -1.50 -3.62 2.13
C SER A 227 -2.71 -3.44 1.23
N ALA A 228 -3.64 -2.56 1.61
CA ALA A 228 -4.87 -2.28 0.86
C ALA A 228 -4.77 -0.91 0.19
N ARG A 229 -4.91 -0.85 -1.13
CA ARG A 229 -4.77 0.40 -1.91
C ARG A 229 -6.11 0.90 -2.39
N TRP A 230 -6.26 2.22 -2.28
CA TRP A 230 -7.50 2.93 -2.48
C TRP A 230 -7.26 4.16 -3.34
N VAL A 231 -8.26 4.49 -4.13
CA VAL A 231 -8.26 5.71 -4.94
C VAL A 231 -9.56 6.45 -4.75
N GLY A 232 -9.48 7.77 -4.74
CA GLY A 232 -10.61 8.65 -4.55
C GLY A 232 -11.14 9.23 -5.85
N ASP A 233 -11.84 10.37 -5.72
CA ASP A 233 -12.43 11.13 -6.81
C ASP A 233 -11.47 11.31 -8.00
N ASN A 234 -11.99 11.16 -9.21
CA ASN A 234 -11.29 11.39 -10.48
C ASN A 234 -10.02 10.56 -10.70
N ALA A 235 -9.86 9.43 -10.03
CA ALA A 235 -8.81 8.47 -10.37
C ALA A 235 -9.01 7.94 -11.80
N ARG A 236 -7.94 7.90 -12.58
CA ARG A 236 -7.94 7.53 -14.00
C ARG A 236 -6.97 6.40 -14.29
N PHE A 237 -7.36 5.52 -15.19
CA PHE A 237 -6.47 4.50 -15.70
C PHE A 237 -5.29 5.15 -16.42
N ALA A 238 -4.09 4.66 -16.13
CA ALA A 238 -2.85 5.10 -16.76
C ALA A 238 -2.25 3.90 -17.49
N ASP A 239 -2.21 3.97 -18.81
CA ASP A 239 -1.62 2.89 -19.61
C ASP A 239 -0.10 2.93 -19.46
N ARG A 240 0.44 1.89 -18.83
CA ARG A 240 1.89 1.71 -18.62
C ARG A 240 2.51 0.78 -19.67
N GLY A 241 1.84 0.56 -20.80
CA GLY A 241 2.27 -0.36 -21.85
C GLY A 241 2.37 -1.80 -21.35
N GLY A 242 1.43 -2.22 -20.49
CA GLY A 242 1.42 -3.54 -19.85
C GLY A 242 2.46 -3.77 -18.74
N LYS A 243 3.26 -2.75 -18.39
CA LYS A 243 4.29 -2.83 -17.34
C LYS A 243 3.80 -2.36 -15.96
N GLY A 244 2.51 -2.06 -15.84
CA GLY A 244 1.88 -1.68 -14.58
C GLY A 244 1.92 -2.82 -13.55
N SER A 245 1.91 -2.46 -12.28
CA SER A 245 1.72 -3.37 -11.16
C SER A 245 0.44 -2.98 -10.41
N PRO A 246 -0.55 -3.86 -10.31
CA PRO A 246 -0.76 -5.05 -11.13
C PRO A 246 -0.90 -4.75 -12.64
N PRO A 247 -0.65 -5.74 -13.50
CA PRO A 247 -0.72 -5.57 -14.96
C PRO A 247 -2.16 -5.53 -15.53
N PHE A 248 -3.19 -5.93 -14.77
CA PHE A 248 -4.62 -5.99 -15.17
C PHE A 248 -4.89 -6.25 -16.67
N PRO A 249 -4.42 -7.37 -17.24
CA PRO A 249 -4.46 -7.60 -18.69
C PRO A 249 -5.88 -7.77 -19.26
N HIS A 250 -6.87 -8.04 -18.41
CA HIS A 250 -8.27 -8.21 -18.79
C HIS A 250 -9.09 -6.91 -18.76
N VAL A 251 -8.54 -5.82 -18.21
CA VAL A 251 -9.20 -4.52 -18.15
C VAL A 251 -9.16 -3.86 -19.53
N SER A 252 -10.29 -3.36 -20.00
CA SER A 252 -10.46 -2.72 -21.32
C SER A 252 -10.45 -1.18 -21.28
N LEU A 253 -10.08 -0.59 -20.14
CA LEU A 253 -9.93 0.85 -19.97
C LEU A 253 -8.80 1.38 -20.85
N LYS A 254 -9.01 2.57 -21.41
CA LYS A 254 -8.01 3.32 -22.16
C LYS A 254 -7.33 4.33 -21.24
N ASP A 255 -6.15 4.78 -21.64
CA ASP A 255 -5.44 5.84 -20.92
C ASP A 255 -6.34 7.07 -20.73
N GLY A 256 -6.45 7.52 -19.48
CA GLY A 256 -7.30 8.64 -19.07
C GLY A 256 -8.76 8.29 -18.76
N ASP A 257 -9.24 7.08 -19.01
CA ASP A 257 -10.57 6.65 -18.59
C ASP A 257 -10.68 6.69 -17.06
N LEU A 258 -11.89 6.91 -16.54
CA LEU A 258 -12.12 6.77 -15.09
C LEU A 258 -11.83 5.33 -14.66
N LEU A 259 -11.23 5.18 -13.48
CA LEU A 259 -10.96 3.88 -12.89
C LEU A 259 -12.27 3.28 -12.34
N ASP A 260 -13.16 2.86 -13.24
CA ASP A 260 -14.48 2.31 -12.96
C ASP A 260 -14.62 0.88 -13.49
N GLY A 261 -15.49 0.10 -12.87
CA GLY A 261 -15.76 -1.29 -13.24
C GLY A 261 -15.59 -2.30 -12.10
N PRO A 262 -15.82 -3.60 -12.39
CA PRO A 262 -15.82 -4.66 -11.39
C PRO A 262 -14.44 -4.92 -10.76
N ASP A 263 -13.36 -4.56 -11.46
CA ASP A 263 -12.00 -4.63 -10.93
C ASP A 263 -11.67 -3.50 -9.95
N PHE A 264 -12.44 -2.40 -10.01
CA PHE A 264 -12.24 -1.19 -9.22
C PHE A 264 -13.55 -0.79 -8.51
N PRO A 265 -14.10 -1.66 -7.65
CA PRO A 265 -15.42 -1.45 -7.07
C PRO A 265 -15.45 -0.18 -6.23
N MET A 266 -16.56 0.55 -6.33
CA MET A 266 -16.89 1.62 -5.40
C MET A 266 -17.22 1.01 -4.05
N ILE A 267 -16.41 1.32 -3.03
CA ILE A 267 -16.57 0.78 -1.68
C ILE A 267 -17.22 1.79 -0.76
N TYR A 268 -16.98 3.08 -0.96
CA TYR A 268 -17.53 4.13 -0.11
C TYR A 268 -17.95 5.34 -0.92
N LYS A 269 -19.07 5.95 -0.51
CA LYS A 269 -19.58 7.21 -1.03
C LYS A 269 -20.16 8.04 0.12
N VAL A 270 -19.74 9.28 0.25
CA VAL A 270 -20.29 10.23 1.23
C VAL A 270 -21.76 10.46 0.90
N ALA A 271 -22.64 10.35 1.90
CA ALA A 271 -24.05 10.66 1.72
C ALA A 271 -24.22 12.14 1.35
N SER A 272 -24.95 12.40 0.26
CA SER A 272 -25.33 13.73 -0.21
C SER A 272 -26.39 14.39 0.66
#